data_AF-R5B5G5-F1
#
_entry.id   AF-R5B5G5-F1
#
_cell.length_a   1.000
_cell.length_b   1.000
_cell.length_c   1.000
_cell.angle_alpha   90.00
_cell.angle_beta   90.00
_cell.angle_gamma   90.00
#
_symmetry.space_group_name_H-M   'P 1'
#
loop_
_entity.id
_entity.type
_entity.pdbx_description
1 polymer ?
#
loop_
_entity_poly.entity_id
_entity_poly.type
_entity_poly.pdbx_seq_one_letter_code
_entity_poly.pdbx_strand_id
1 'polypeptide(L)' 'MFITARYDGNETALSIVNRSGEVKRVAVSAADFTQGPDTDGLKMPNSMTDALTDRRYESENGTLNIELGPYCGALLK' A
#
# COMPACT_ATOMS: atom_id res chain seq x y z
N MET A 1 -3.64 10.19 6.21
CA MET A 1 -2.84 9.07 5.69
C MET A 1 -1.78 9.61 4.77
N PHE A 2 -0.61 8.99 4.72
CA PHE A 2 0.32 9.12 3.60
C PHE A 2 0.59 7.75 3.02
N ILE A 3 0.57 7.66 1.70
CA ILE A 3 0.82 6.44 0.95
C ILE A 3 1.75 6.81 -0.18
N THR A 4 2.83 6.06 -0.31
CA THR A 4 3.78 6.17 -1.42
C THR A 4 4.00 4.79 -1.98
N ALA A 5 3.96 4.68 -3.31
CA ALA A 5 4.23 3.45 -4.02
C ALA A 5 5.53 3.58 -4.81
N ARG A 6 6.24 2.46 -4.93
CA ARG A 6 7.42 2.29 -5.78
C ARG A 6 7.24 1.04 -6.62
N TYR A 7 7.65 1.11 -7.87
CA TYR A 7 7.50 0.02 -8.83
C TYR A 7 8.83 -0.26 -9.50
N ASP A 8 9.18 -1.54 -9.63
CA ASP A 8 10.35 -2.00 -10.39
C ASP A 8 9.99 -3.27 -11.18
N GLY A 9 9.80 -3.13 -12.49
CA GLY A 9 9.35 -4.22 -13.37
C GLY A 9 7.97 -4.76 -12.99
N ASN A 10 7.95 -5.87 -12.24
CA ASN A 10 6.72 -6.49 -11.72
C ASN A 10 6.63 -6.45 -10.19
N GLU A 11 7.61 -5.84 -9.52
CA GLU A 11 7.62 -5.66 -8.07
C GLU A 11 6.95 -4.32 -7.71
N THR A 12 6.19 -4.35 -6.62
CA THR A 12 5.51 -3.18 -6.07
C THR A 12 5.82 -3.11 -4.59
N ALA A 13 6.18 -1.93 -4.09
CA ALA A 13 6.32 -1.68 -2.67
C ALA A 13 5.45 -0.49 -2.25
N LEU A 14 4.73 -0.63 -1.14
CA LEU A 14 3.92 0.45 -0.56
C LEU A 14 4.44 0.81 0.82
N SER A 15 4.75 2.09 1.03
CA SER A 15 4.96 2.66 2.36
C SER A 15 3.72 3.44 2.75
N ILE A 16 3.13 3.08 3.89
CA ILE A 16 1.84 3.59 4.36
C ILE A 16 2.01 4.08 5.79
N VAL A 17 1.58 5.30 6.06
CA VAL A 17 1.68 5.91 7.38
C VAL A 17 0.33 6.50 7.80
N ASN A 18 -0.19 6.01 8.92
CA ASN A 18 -1.27 6.64 9.65
C ASN A 18 -0.71 7.67 10.64
N ARG A 19 -0.88 8.96 10.34
CA ARG A 19 -0.44 10.06 11.22
C ARG A 19 -1.51 10.55 12.21
N SER A 20 -2.65 9.87 12.27
CA SER A 20 -3.77 10.26 13.14
C SER A 20 -3.78 9.46 14.44
N GLY A 21 -4.45 10.00 15.46
CA GLY A 21 -4.70 9.32 16.74
C GLY A 21 -5.82 8.27 16.68
N GLU A 22 -6.33 7.94 15.49
CA GLU A 22 -7.43 7.01 15.29
C GLU A 22 -7.00 5.86 14.37
N VAL A 23 -7.69 4.72 14.46
CA VAL A 23 -7.58 3.66 13.45
C VAL A 23 -8.04 4.22 12.11
N LYS A 24 -7.28 3.95 11.04
CA LYS A 24 -7.65 4.31 9.67
C LYS A 24 -7.74 3.08 8.80
N ARG A 25 -8.79 3.05 7.98
CA ARG A 25 -9.03 2.06 6.93
C ARG A 25 -8.91 2.75 5.59
N VAL A 26 -8.18 2.16 4.67
CA VAL A 26 -8.00 2.70 3.33
C VAL A 26 -8.02 1.57 2.30
N ALA A 27 -8.74 1.79 1.22
CA ALA A 27 -8.67 0.99 0.02
C ALA A 27 -7.61 1.64 -0.90
N VAL A 28 -6.61 0.86 -1.32
CA VAL A 28 -5.51 1.34 -2.16
C VAL A 28 -5.46 0.51 -3.43
N SER A 29 -5.47 1.19 -4.57
CA SER A 29 -5.37 0.60 -5.90
C SER A 29 -4.24 1.25 -6.69
N ALA A 30 -3.86 0.65 -7.81
CA ALA A 30 -2.90 1.27 -8.73
C ALA A 30 -3.40 2.64 -9.25
N ALA A 31 -4.71 2.83 -9.39
CA ALA A 31 -5.31 4.06 -9.93
C ALA A 31 -5.16 5.28 -8.99
N ASP A 32 -4.84 5.07 -7.71
CA ASP A 32 -4.63 6.15 -6.74
C ASP A 32 -3.28 6.88 -6.96
N PHE A 33 -2.37 6.32 -7.75
CA PHE A 33 -1.04 6.86 -8.01
C PHE A 33 -0.96 7.49 -9.41
N THR A 34 -1.52 8.69 -9.56
CA THR A 34 -1.58 9.37 -10.87
C THR A 34 -0.36 10.26 -11.18
N GLN A 35 0.60 10.35 -10.27
CA GLN A 35 1.79 11.21 -10.39
C GLN A 35 3.04 10.50 -9.87
N GLY A 36 4.19 10.80 -10.48
CA GLY A 36 5.49 10.29 -10.07
C GLY A 36 6.25 9.60 -11.21
N PRO A 37 7.50 9.16 -10.94
CA PRO A 37 8.34 8.53 -11.95
C PRO A 37 7.84 7.15 -12.41
N ASP A 38 7.00 6.51 -11.59
CA ASP A 38 6.64 5.10 -11.76
C ASP A 38 5.21 4.90 -12.32
N THR A 39 4.54 5.98 -12.78
CA THR A 39 3.11 5.94 -13.15
C THR A 39 2.77 5.06 -14.36
N ASP A 40 3.75 4.81 -15.23
CA ASP A 40 3.53 4.02 -16.45
C ASP A 40 3.64 2.51 -16.21
N GLY A 41 4.19 2.09 -15.06
CA GLY A 41 4.44 0.70 -14.69
C GLY A 41 3.52 0.14 -13.59
N LEU A 42 2.49 0.90 -13.20
CA LEU A 42 1.68 0.61 -12.01
C LEU A 42 0.94 -0.73 -12.12
N LYS A 43 1.25 -1.65 -11.21
CA LYS A 43 0.51 -2.90 -11.01
C LYS A 43 0.32 -3.16 -9.53
N MET A 44 -0.92 -3.46 -9.12
CA MET A 44 -1.17 -3.90 -7.76
C MET A 44 -1.09 -5.44 -7.72
N PRO A 45 -0.20 -6.04 -6.91
CA PRO A 45 -0.15 -7.48 -6.76
C PRO A 45 -1.45 -8.02 -6.14
N ASN A 46 -1.75 -9.30 -6.40
CA ASN A 46 -2.89 -9.99 -5.77
C ASN A 46 -2.77 -10.09 -4.25
N SER A 47 -1.56 -9.90 -3.71
CA SER A 47 -1.29 -9.94 -2.29
C SER A 47 0.00 -9.19 -2.00
N MET A 48 0.10 -8.58 -0.83
CA MET A 48 1.35 -8.00 -0.34
C MET A 48 1.58 -8.38 1.12
N THR A 49 2.83 -8.47 1.53
CA THR A 49 3.21 -8.79 2.90
C THR A 49 3.87 -7.58 3.54
N ASP A 50 3.44 -7.24 4.76
CA ASP A 50 4.11 -6.23 5.57
C ASP A 50 5.45 -6.76 6.06
N ALA A 51 6.53 -6.17 5.56
CA ALA A 51 7.90 -6.54 5.88
C ALA A 51 8.26 -6.31 7.36
N LEU A 52 7.44 -5.56 8.12
CA LEU A 52 7.69 -5.29 9.54
C LEU A 52 7.02 -6.30 10.47
N THR A 53 5.95 -6.94 10.03
CA THR A 53 5.09 -7.78 10.89
C THR A 53 4.80 -9.16 10.31
N ASP A 54 5.26 -9.43 9.08
CA ASP A 54 4.92 -10.61 8.26
C ASP A 54 3.40 -10.78 8.03
N ARG A 55 2.60 -9.74 8.30
CA ARG A 55 1.17 -9.75 8.03
C ARG A 55 0.93 -9.69 6.53
N ARG A 56 0.15 -10.64 6.03
CA ARG A 56 -0.27 -10.71 4.63
C ARG A 56 -1.60 -9.98 4.40
N TYR A 57 -1.67 -9.23 3.31
CA TYR A 57 -2.86 -8.53 2.82
C TYR A 57 -3.22 -9.08 1.45
N GLU A 58 -4.44 -9.58 1.30
CA GLU A 58 -4.96 -10.03 0.01
C GLU A 58 -5.61 -8.85 -0.72
N SER A 59 -5.42 -8.80 -2.03
CA SER A 59 -6.08 -7.84 -2.90
C SER A 59 -7.38 -8.41 -3.44
N GLU A 60 -8.43 -7.60 -3.41
CA GLU A 60 -9.70 -7.90 -4.04
C GLU A 60 -9.84 -7.01 -5.28
N ASN A 61 -9.88 -7.62 -6.46
CA ASN A 61 -10.00 -6.92 -7.75
C ASN A 61 -8.98 -5.79 -7.94
N GLY A 62 -7.72 -6.01 -7.55
CA GLY A 62 -6.64 -5.01 -7.70
C GLY A 62 -6.67 -3.89 -6.65
N THR A 63 -7.49 -4.03 -5.60
CA THR A 63 -7.55 -3.12 -4.46
C THR A 63 -7.08 -3.82 -3.20
N LEU A 64 -6.22 -3.17 -2.42
CA LEU A 64 -5.78 -3.62 -1.09
C LEU A 64 -6.57 -2.87 -0.01
N ASN A 65 -7.23 -3.62 0.86
CA ASN A 65 -7.92 -3.08 2.02
C ASN A 65 -7.00 -3.12 3.23
N ILE A 66 -6.55 -1.95 3.69
CA ILE A 66 -5.55 -1.83 4.74
C ILE A 66 -6.17 -1.13 5.95
N GLU A 67 -5.99 -1.74 7.12
CA GLU A 67 -6.29 -1.15 8.41
C GLU A 67 -4.99 -0.89 9.17
N LEU A 68 -4.79 0.34 9.62
CA LEU A 68 -3.66 0.72 10.46
C LEU A 68 -4.13 1.38 11.75
N GLY A 69 -3.50 0.98 12.86
CA GLY A 69 -3.69 1.60 14.16
C GLY A 69 -3.21 3.05 14.22
N PRO A 70 -3.54 3.77 15.31
CA PRO A 70 -3.07 5.14 15.54
C PRO A 70 -1.55 5.25 15.46
N TYR A 71 -1.04 6.26 14.75
CA TYR A 71 0.40 6.53 14.64
C TYR A 71 1.27 5.36 14.14
N CYS A 72 0.68 4.39 13.44
CA CYS A 72 1.38 3.23 12.88
C CYS A 72 1.71 3.42 11.38
N GLY A 73 2.61 2.58 10.89
CA GLY A 73 2.86 2.42 9.46
C GLY A 73 2.98 0.94 9.07
N ALA A 74 2.97 0.69 7.77
CA ALA A 74 3.25 -0.61 7.18
C ALA A 74 4.14 -0.44 5.94
N LEU A 75 5.00 -1.43 5.69
CA LEU A 75 5.84 -1.50 4.51
C LEU A 75 5.51 -2.77 3.74
N LEU A 76 4.65 -2.64 2.72
CA LEU A 76 4.15 -3.78 1.96
C LEU A 76 5.06 -4.07 0.76
N LYS A 77 5.35 -5.35 0.51
CA LYS A 77 6.05 -5.85 -0.68
C LYS A 77 5.46 -7.16 -1.19
#